data_AF-A0A4Q4XYV3-F1
#
_entry.id   AF-A0A4Q4XYV3-F1
#
_cell.length_a   1.000
_cell.length_b   1.000
_cell.length_c   1.000
_cell.angle_alpha   90.00
_cell.angle_beta   90.00
_cell.angle_gamma   90.00
#
_symmetry.space_group_name_H-M   'P 1'
#
loop_
_entity.id
_entity.type
_entity.pdbx_description
1 polymer ?
#
loop_
_entity_poly.entity_id
_entity_poly.type
_entity_poly.pdbx_seq_one_letter_code
_entity_poly.pdbx_strand_id
1 'polypeptide(L)'
;MVPSPSKDLDETSSGHLRAFLLNKGTPREYDTLEFHVSSKAGFLWDYINPNNAQAPPLLKRHVFPNFKDFDPNASNELDLKSEADTRFQKAVKIHDREQTLFLAQEEALAEVSGFLNQSVHPDHHWVYWKKATLRERLAALRSEFKPSNNARIYEVDARYREALKTSRIQMDAWLSRYWGVYTEAEELQIPAIAGYHGHLDFLKAVNAFSPDFSVTQTAAVKKAMFDGKDVNELPSVQKLVKHFRSYMRLRKAQGLTARQLSRGTLGVTLNGETPNQTGSSQGYSQGSSNNNNSRRNSNQNGNRHANRECLCGVVHLFGGCPYICPSVRPDGWTEDPEIRKQVDERIANGTFALKRAVKLAQKESK
;
A
#
# COMPACT_ATOMS: atom_id res chain seq x y z
N MET A 1 7.90 45.59 36.85
CA MET A 1 6.54 45.04 36.92
C MET A 1 6.25 44.41 35.57
N VAL A 2 6.03 43.10 35.57
CA VAL A 2 5.76 42.28 34.39
C VAL A 2 4.34 42.55 33.90
N PRO A 3 4.11 42.85 32.62
CA PRO A 3 2.77 42.77 32.05
C PRO A 3 2.48 41.31 31.67
N SER A 4 1.38 40.78 32.20
CA SER A 4 0.81 39.49 31.82
C SER A 4 0.45 39.44 30.33
N PRO A 5 0.49 38.25 29.69
CA PRO A 5 0.24 38.11 28.27
C PRO A 5 -1.25 38.16 27.95
N SER A 6 -1.58 38.95 26.92
CA SER A 6 -2.90 39.03 26.33
C SER A 6 -3.24 37.74 25.60
N LYS A 7 -4.51 37.37 25.74
CA LYS A 7 -5.18 36.18 25.21
C LYS A 7 -5.16 36.12 23.69
N ASP A 8 -4.97 34.88 23.21
CA ASP A 8 -5.70 34.20 22.14
C ASP A 8 -6.02 35.01 20.88
N LEU A 9 -5.23 34.77 19.85
CA LEU A 9 -5.66 34.92 18.46
C LEU A 9 -5.78 33.53 17.83
N ASP A 10 -7.05 33.10 17.78
CA ASP A 10 -7.67 32.29 16.74
C ASP A 10 -6.92 31.05 16.23
N GLU A 11 -7.15 29.95 16.96
CA GLU A 11 -7.21 28.59 16.42
C GLU A 11 -8.30 28.47 15.34
N THR A 12 -8.01 28.93 14.13
CA THR A 12 -8.70 28.48 12.93
C THR A 12 -7.69 28.11 11.85
N SER A 13 -7.10 26.92 11.98
CA SER A 13 -6.52 26.22 10.83
C SER A 13 -6.67 24.72 11.04
N SER A 14 -7.75 24.20 10.47
CA SER A 14 -7.88 22.88 9.85
C SER A 14 -6.95 21.79 10.40
N GLY A 15 -7.52 20.86 11.16
CA GLY A 15 -6.90 19.63 11.67
C GLY A 15 -6.46 18.65 10.58
N HIS A 16 -5.54 19.06 9.71
CA HIS A 16 -4.70 18.17 8.94
C HIS A 16 -3.38 18.08 9.69
N LEU A 17 -3.18 16.99 10.44
CA LEU A 17 -1.85 16.63 10.94
C LEU A 17 -0.88 16.78 9.76
N ARG A 18 0.11 17.69 9.86
CA ARG A 18 1.14 17.82 8.82
C ARG A 18 1.77 16.46 8.63
N ALA A 19 1.48 15.81 7.50
CA ALA A 19 2.06 14.53 7.18
C ALA A 19 3.53 14.75 6.82
N PHE A 20 4.44 14.43 7.74
CA PHE A 20 5.86 14.42 7.45
C PHE A 20 6.18 13.36 6.39
N LEU A 21 7.02 13.72 5.42
CA LEU A 21 7.49 12.80 4.38
C LEU A 21 8.52 11.82 4.95
N LEU A 22 9.33 12.28 5.93
CA LEU A 22 10.29 11.45 6.66
C LEU A 22 9.91 11.42 8.14
N ASN A 23 9.22 10.36 8.55
CA ASN A 23 8.65 10.22 9.89
C ASN A 23 9.27 9.05 10.66
N LYS A 24 9.21 7.84 10.11
CA LYS A 24 9.79 6.65 10.72
C LYS A 24 11.27 6.48 10.38
N GLY A 25 11.80 7.29 9.46
CA GLY A 25 13.18 7.18 9.01
C GLY A 25 13.39 5.97 8.09
N THR A 26 12.35 5.54 7.37
CA THR A 26 12.49 4.40 6.46
C THR A 26 13.15 4.83 5.14
N PRO A 27 13.81 3.90 4.42
CA PRO A 27 14.46 4.22 3.15
C PRO A 27 13.48 4.73 2.11
N ARG A 28 12.27 4.15 2.10
CA ARG A 28 11.19 4.55 1.20
C ARG A 28 10.67 5.95 1.50
N GLU A 29 10.57 6.31 2.78
CA GLU A 29 10.24 7.68 3.18
C GLU A 29 11.34 8.65 2.74
N TYR A 30 12.61 8.26 2.84
CA TYR A 30 13.73 9.05 2.31
C TYR A 30 13.64 9.20 0.78
N ASP A 31 13.42 8.12 0.03
CA ASP A 31 13.27 8.19 -1.44
C ASP A 31 12.09 9.10 -1.84
N THR A 32 11.01 9.07 -1.07
CA THR A 32 9.84 9.96 -1.26
C THR A 32 10.22 11.42 -0.98
N LEU A 33 10.92 11.67 0.14
CA LEU A 33 11.45 13.00 0.48
C LEU A 33 12.38 13.53 -0.63
N GLU A 34 13.34 12.72 -1.09
CA GLU A 34 14.29 13.06 -2.15
C GLU A 34 13.57 13.43 -3.46
N PHE A 35 12.55 12.65 -3.85
CA PHE A 35 11.72 12.97 -5.01
C PHE A 35 11.01 14.32 -4.88
N HIS A 36 10.40 14.60 -3.72
CA HIS A 36 9.69 15.87 -3.52
C HIS A 36 10.63 17.07 -3.39
N VAL A 37 11.77 16.91 -2.72
CA VAL A 37 12.79 17.96 -2.61
C VAL A 37 13.39 18.29 -3.98
N SER A 38 13.72 17.27 -4.79
CA SER A 38 14.23 17.49 -6.15
C SER A 38 13.19 18.17 -7.05
N SER A 39 11.93 17.76 -6.96
CA SER A 39 10.82 18.40 -7.68
C SER A 39 10.64 19.86 -7.27
N LYS A 40 10.79 20.18 -5.97
CA LYS A 40 10.70 21.54 -5.45
C LYS A 40 11.90 22.40 -5.86
N ALA A 41 13.09 21.81 -5.93
CA ALA A 41 14.32 22.49 -6.34
C ALA A 41 14.36 22.82 -7.83
N GLY A 42 13.72 22.01 -8.69
CA GLY A 42 13.75 22.22 -10.13
C GLY A 42 15.19 22.22 -10.66
N PHE A 43 15.56 23.24 -11.45
CA PHE A 43 16.92 23.39 -11.99
C PHE A 43 18.01 23.58 -10.91
N LEU A 44 17.65 24.02 -9.70
CA LEU A 44 18.59 24.13 -8.59
C LEU A 44 19.08 22.74 -8.14
N TRP A 45 18.33 21.67 -8.45
CA TRP A 45 18.68 20.31 -8.04
C TRP A 45 20.09 19.92 -8.48
N ASP A 46 20.54 20.30 -9.68
CA ASP A 46 21.87 19.97 -10.18
C ASP A 46 23.02 20.48 -9.29
N TYR A 47 22.77 21.57 -8.56
CA TYR A 47 23.72 22.22 -7.65
C TYR A 47 23.66 21.67 -6.22
N ILE A 48 22.52 21.13 -5.80
CA ILE A 48 22.30 20.67 -4.42
C ILE A 48 22.16 19.15 -4.27
N ASN A 49 22.12 18.40 -5.38
CA ASN A 49 21.92 16.97 -5.41
C ASN A 49 23.04 16.24 -4.61
N PRO A 50 22.69 15.50 -3.54
CA PRO A 50 23.67 14.76 -2.72
C PRO A 50 24.21 13.51 -3.42
N ASN A 51 23.64 13.10 -4.56
CA ASN A 51 24.11 11.95 -5.34
C ASN A 51 25.26 12.30 -6.29
N ASN A 52 25.42 13.57 -6.65
CA ASN A 52 26.49 14.02 -7.51
C ASN A 52 27.79 14.12 -6.71
N ALA A 53 28.85 13.45 -7.17
CA ALA A 53 30.17 13.49 -6.51
C ALA A 53 30.74 14.91 -6.49
N GLN A 54 30.62 15.63 -7.60
CA GLN A 54 30.90 17.06 -7.71
C GLN A 54 29.64 17.80 -8.11
N ALA A 55 29.25 18.78 -7.30
CA ALA A 55 28.19 19.72 -7.65
C ALA A 55 28.82 21.01 -8.19
N PRO A 56 28.23 21.65 -9.21
CA PRO A 56 28.68 22.96 -9.65
C PRO A 56 28.63 23.98 -8.51
N PRO A 57 29.53 24.98 -8.50
CA PRO A 57 29.51 26.02 -7.48
C PRO A 57 28.25 26.88 -7.63
N LEU A 58 27.66 27.23 -6.49
CA LEU A 58 26.60 28.22 -6.41
C LEU A 58 27.15 29.62 -6.70
N LEU A 59 26.29 30.51 -7.20
CA LEU A 59 26.63 31.92 -7.39
C LEU A 59 27.08 32.51 -6.05
N LYS A 60 28.18 33.27 -6.08
CA LYS A 60 28.68 34.01 -4.92
C LYS A 60 28.15 35.44 -4.96
N ARG A 61 28.10 36.08 -3.80
CA ARG A 61 27.78 37.51 -3.74
C ARG A 61 28.82 38.31 -4.54
N HIS A 62 28.36 39.03 -5.55
CA HIS A 62 29.21 39.91 -6.36
C HIS A 62 29.51 41.21 -5.62
N VAL A 63 30.76 41.68 -5.74
CA VAL A 63 31.23 42.93 -5.15
C VAL A 63 30.85 44.08 -6.09
N PHE A 64 30.33 45.17 -5.52
CA PHE A 64 29.98 46.35 -6.30
C PHE A 64 31.24 46.91 -7.01
N PRO A 65 31.16 47.29 -8.30
CA PRO A 65 32.29 47.82 -9.03
C PRO A 65 32.82 49.09 -8.37
N ASN A 66 34.13 49.20 -8.20
CA ASN A 66 34.76 50.39 -7.64
C ASN A 66 35.07 51.38 -8.77
N PHE A 67 34.57 52.62 -8.68
CA PHE A 67 34.80 53.65 -9.69
C PHE A 67 36.30 53.96 -9.89
N LYS A 68 37.13 53.79 -8.85
CA LYS A 68 38.58 53.99 -8.93
C LYS A 68 39.28 53.01 -9.87
N ASP A 69 38.68 51.85 -10.13
CA ASP A 69 39.21 50.88 -11.09
C ASP A 69 39.06 51.38 -12.54
N PHE A 70 38.20 52.38 -12.77
CA PHE A 70 37.90 52.95 -14.08
C PHE A 70 38.56 54.33 -14.28
N ASP A 71 38.63 55.16 -13.23
CA ASP A 71 39.45 56.39 -13.20
C ASP A 71 40.11 56.57 -11.82
N PRO A 72 41.42 56.30 -11.70
CA PRO A 72 42.14 56.44 -10.43
C PRO A 72 42.21 57.88 -9.92
N ASN A 73 42.01 58.88 -10.79
CA ASN A 73 42.11 60.29 -10.46
C ASN A 73 40.74 60.92 -10.11
N ALA A 74 39.64 60.19 -10.31
CA ALA A 74 38.32 60.66 -9.93
C ALA A 74 38.18 60.67 -8.39
N SER A 75 37.65 61.75 -7.83
CA SER A 75 37.42 61.84 -6.38
C SER A 75 36.09 61.16 -5.99
N ASN A 76 35.11 61.19 -6.90
CA ASN A 76 33.83 60.50 -6.76
C ASN A 76 33.29 60.04 -8.13
N GLU A 77 32.18 59.28 -8.12
CA GLU A 77 31.56 58.72 -9.34
C GLU A 77 31.12 59.77 -10.37
N LEU A 78 30.76 60.98 -9.94
CA LEU A 78 30.34 62.07 -10.84
C LEU A 78 31.53 62.74 -11.54
N ASP A 79 32.75 62.54 -11.04
CA ASP A 79 33.98 63.09 -11.63
C ASP A 79 34.55 62.20 -12.74
N LEU A 80 33.91 61.05 -13.01
CA LEU A 80 34.34 60.12 -14.04
C LEU A 80 34.34 60.78 -15.42
N LYS A 81 35.45 60.66 -16.15
CA LYS A 81 35.51 61.08 -17.56
C LYS A 81 34.54 60.26 -18.40
N SER A 82 33.99 60.86 -19.45
CA SER A 82 32.96 60.25 -20.33
C SER A 82 33.22 58.78 -20.69
N GLU A 83 34.43 58.41 -21.11
CA GLU A 83 34.74 57.01 -21.43
C GLU A 83 34.79 56.10 -20.18
N ALA A 84 35.34 56.58 -19.06
CA ALA A 84 35.39 55.83 -17.81
C ALA A 84 33.98 55.66 -17.20
N ASP A 85 33.13 56.68 -17.27
CA ASP A 85 31.73 56.62 -16.85
C ASP A 85 30.98 55.55 -17.66
N THR A 86 31.08 55.55 -19.00
CA THR A 86 30.37 54.52 -19.80
C THR A 86 30.77 53.08 -19.44
N ARG A 87 32.05 52.85 -19.11
CA ARG A 87 32.54 51.53 -18.67
C ARG A 87 32.05 51.19 -17.25
N PHE A 88 32.08 52.15 -16.34
CA PHE A 88 31.55 52.00 -14.99
C PHE A 88 30.04 51.71 -14.99
N GLN A 89 29.25 52.48 -15.74
CA GLN A 89 27.80 52.24 -15.90
C GLN A 89 27.51 50.85 -16.49
N LYS A 90 28.34 50.36 -17.43
CA LYS A 90 28.22 48.99 -17.95
C LYS A 90 28.54 47.95 -16.86
N ALA A 91 29.57 48.18 -16.04
CA ALA A 91 29.92 47.30 -14.94
C ALA A 91 28.83 47.26 -13.85
N VAL A 92 28.24 48.41 -13.52
CA VAL A 92 27.08 48.50 -12.59
C VAL A 92 25.91 47.67 -13.13
N LYS A 93 25.56 47.79 -14.41
CA LYS A 93 24.50 46.97 -15.02
C LYS A 93 24.78 45.47 -14.99
N ILE A 94 26.04 45.06 -15.16
CA ILE A 94 26.43 43.64 -15.04
C ILE A 94 26.28 43.20 -13.58
N HIS A 95 26.77 43.99 -12.63
CA HIS A 95 26.66 43.73 -11.20
C HIS A 95 25.20 43.62 -10.75
N ASP A 96 24.32 44.53 -11.16
CA ASP A 96 22.88 44.48 -10.85
C ASP A 96 22.23 43.18 -11.35
N ARG A 97 22.58 42.74 -12.57
CA ARG A 97 22.10 41.49 -13.14
C ARG A 97 22.61 40.28 -12.36
N GLU A 98 23.90 40.27 -12.02
CA GLU A 98 24.51 39.19 -11.23
C GLU A 98 23.94 39.13 -9.80
N GLN A 99 23.72 40.29 -9.17
CA GLN A 99 23.09 40.40 -7.86
C GLN A 99 21.64 39.91 -7.89
N THR A 100 20.88 40.25 -8.93
CA THR A 100 19.51 39.76 -9.11
C THR A 100 19.48 38.23 -9.20
N LEU A 101 20.39 37.62 -9.98
CA LEU A 101 20.50 36.16 -10.08
C LEU A 101 20.92 35.52 -8.76
N PHE A 102 21.86 36.14 -8.04
CA PHE A 102 22.29 35.68 -6.71
C PHE A 102 21.14 35.70 -5.70
N LEU A 103 20.36 36.79 -5.65
CA LEU A 103 19.22 36.90 -4.74
C LEU A 103 18.13 35.87 -5.07
N ALA A 104 17.83 35.67 -6.35
CA ALA A 104 16.88 34.64 -6.77
C ALA A 104 17.34 33.22 -6.39
N GLN A 105 18.65 32.94 -6.49
CA GLN A 105 19.22 31.67 -6.04
C GLN A 105 19.08 31.49 -4.52
N GLU A 106 19.40 32.52 -3.72
CA GLU A 106 19.28 32.47 -2.26
C GLU A 106 17.82 32.29 -1.81
N GLU A 107 16.88 32.95 -2.47
CA GLU A 107 15.45 32.78 -2.22
C GLU A 107 15.00 31.35 -2.50
N ALA A 108 15.39 30.78 -3.64
CA ALA A 108 15.09 29.39 -3.99
C ALA A 108 15.72 28.39 -2.99
N LEU A 109 16.96 28.63 -2.54
CA LEU A 109 17.62 27.82 -1.51
C LEU A 109 16.87 27.89 -0.17
N ALA A 110 16.44 29.08 0.23
CA ALA A 110 15.66 29.27 1.45
C ALA A 110 14.31 28.57 1.37
N GLU A 111 13.63 28.63 0.23
CA GLU A 111 12.35 27.94 0.01
C GLU A 111 12.51 26.41 0.10
N VAL A 112 13.49 25.83 -0.58
CA VAL A 112 13.76 24.39 -0.51
C VAL A 112 14.19 23.98 0.89
N SER A 113 14.99 24.80 1.57
CA SER A 113 15.36 24.54 2.97
C SER A 113 14.14 24.59 3.90
N GLY A 114 13.22 25.53 3.69
CA GLY A 114 11.96 25.62 4.44
C GLY A 114 11.10 24.38 4.22
N PHE A 115 10.98 23.94 2.96
CA PHE A 115 10.28 22.71 2.60
C PHE A 115 10.90 21.47 3.25
N LEU A 116 12.23 21.35 3.24
CA LEU A 116 12.94 20.24 3.88
C LEU A 116 12.63 20.18 5.38
N ASN A 117 12.74 21.31 6.08
CA ASN A 117 12.49 21.38 7.53
C ASN A 117 11.05 21.03 7.89
N GLN A 118 10.09 21.35 7.02
CA GLN A 118 8.67 21.01 7.20
C GLN A 118 8.37 19.54 6.87
N SER A 119 9.17 18.93 5.99
CA SER A 119 8.95 17.56 5.50
C SER A 119 9.59 16.50 6.38
N VAL A 120 10.62 16.86 7.17
CA VAL A 120 11.32 15.96 8.08
C VAL A 120 10.77 16.10 9.50
N HIS A 121 10.43 14.99 10.15
CA HIS A 121 9.97 14.98 11.53
C HIS A 121 11.03 15.57 12.49
N PRO A 122 10.63 16.36 13.51
CA PRO A 122 11.57 17.00 14.45
C PRO A 122 12.61 16.06 15.07
N ASP A 123 12.22 14.82 15.36
CA ASP A 123 13.11 13.78 15.92
C ASP A 123 14.28 13.40 15.00
N HIS A 124 14.28 13.82 13.74
CA HIS A 124 15.34 13.58 12.76
C HIS A 124 16.15 14.84 12.43
N HIS A 125 15.81 16.01 13.01
CA HIS A 125 16.52 17.27 12.74
C HIS A 125 17.97 17.26 13.23
N TRP A 126 18.28 16.46 14.26
CA TRP A 126 19.64 16.30 14.79
C TRP A 126 20.64 15.82 13.75
N VAL A 127 20.18 15.12 12.71
CA VAL A 127 21.03 14.60 11.63
C VAL A 127 21.71 15.72 10.84
N TYR A 128 21.03 16.86 10.68
CA TYR A 128 21.46 17.90 9.74
C TYR A 128 21.48 19.33 10.29
N TRP A 129 20.99 19.59 11.51
CA TRP A 129 20.91 20.94 12.09
C TRP A 129 22.25 21.72 12.15
N LYS A 130 23.39 21.03 12.22
CA LYS A 130 24.75 21.63 12.24
C LYS A 130 25.38 21.77 10.86
N LYS A 131 24.67 21.39 9.79
CA LYS A 131 25.20 21.44 8.41
C LYS A 131 24.92 22.79 7.79
N ALA A 132 25.95 23.38 7.19
CA ALA A 132 25.93 24.76 6.72
C ALA A 132 25.14 24.87 5.41
N THR A 133 25.40 23.95 4.47
CA THR A 133 24.79 23.97 3.14
C THR A 133 23.61 23.01 3.04
N LEU A 134 22.63 23.34 2.19
CA LEU A 134 21.50 22.45 1.91
C LEU A 134 21.96 21.09 1.37
N ARG A 135 23.01 21.07 0.53
CA ARG A 135 23.61 19.83 0.01
C ARG A 135 24.18 18.96 1.13
N GLU A 136 24.90 19.55 2.09
CA GLU A 136 25.39 18.80 3.26
C GLU A 136 24.25 18.25 4.13
N ARG A 137 23.15 19.00 4.27
CA ARG A 137 21.96 18.53 5.00
C ARG A 137 21.36 17.30 4.33
N LEU A 138 21.17 17.37 3.01
CA LEU A 138 20.65 16.26 2.22
C LEU A 138 21.60 15.06 2.23
N ALA A 139 22.91 15.30 2.15
CA ALA A 139 23.91 14.23 2.25
C ALA A 139 23.89 13.52 3.61
N ALA A 140 23.70 14.26 4.71
CA ALA A 140 23.59 13.69 6.04
C ALA A 140 22.31 12.86 6.21
N LEU A 141 21.17 13.37 5.73
CA LEU A 141 19.91 12.62 5.71
C LEU A 141 20.04 11.35 4.89
N ARG A 142 20.72 11.40 3.74
CA ARG A 142 21.00 10.23 2.90
C ARG A 142 21.81 9.19 3.66
N SER A 143 22.91 9.60 4.29
CA SER A 143 23.78 8.65 4.99
C SER A 143 23.07 7.94 6.15
N GLU A 144 22.13 8.62 6.81
CA GLU A 144 21.40 8.07 7.95
C GLU A 144 20.21 7.20 7.52
N PHE A 145 19.37 7.70 6.61
CA PHE A 145 18.08 7.09 6.30
C PHE A 145 18.04 6.29 5.00
N LYS A 146 19.11 6.33 4.19
CA LYS A 146 19.28 5.47 3.02
C LYS A 146 20.31 4.37 3.33
N PRO A 147 19.87 3.17 3.76
CA PRO A 147 20.76 2.06 4.09
C PRO A 147 21.63 1.70 2.89
N SER A 148 22.79 1.10 3.19
CA SER A 148 23.62 0.50 2.15
C SER A 148 22.81 -0.50 1.33
N ASN A 149 23.15 -0.65 0.04
CA ASN A 149 22.45 -1.57 -0.87
C ASN A 149 22.27 -2.96 -0.25
N ASN A 150 23.26 -3.44 0.51
CA ASN A 150 23.18 -4.73 1.21
C ASN A 150 22.08 -4.79 2.27
N ALA A 151 21.95 -3.77 3.12
CA ALA A 151 20.88 -3.73 4.12
C ALA A 151 19.49 -3.56 3.46
N ARG A 152 19.41 -2.78 2.37
CA ARG A 152 18.19 -2.60 1.59
C ARG A 152 17.71 -3.92 0.95
N ILE A 153 18.64 -4.75 0.46
CA ILE A 153 18.32 -6.09 -0.09
C ILE A 153 17.57 -6.93 0.94
N TYR A 154 18.03 -6.99 2.20
CA TYR A 154 17.37 -7.79 3.24
C TYR A 154 15.99 -7.23 3.62
N GLU A 155 15.84 -5.91 3.69
CA GLU A 155 14.56 -5.28 3.99
C GLU A 155 13.53 -5.56 2.89
N VAL A 156 13.94 -5.38 1.62
CA VAL A 156 13.06 -5.60 0.48
C VAL A 156 12.74 -7.08 0.31
N ASP A 157 13.67 -7.99 0.56
CA ASP A 157 13.40 -9.44 0.60
C ASP A 157 12.34 -9.78 1.66
N ALA A 158 12.46 -9.23 2.87
CA ALA A 158 11.46 -9.42 3.92
C ALA A 158 10.08 -8.87 3.51
N ARG A 159 10.03 -7.67 2.93
CA ARG A 159 8.79 -7.07 2.40
C ARG A 159 8.21 -7.87 1.25
N TYR A 160 9.06 -8.43 0.38
CA TYR A 160 8.65 -9.27 -0.75
C TYR A 160 7.98 -10.55 -0.26
N ARG A 161 8.62 -11.25 0.69
CA ARG A 161 8.03 -12.43 1.34
C ARG A 161 6.70 -12.13 2.04
N GLU A 162 6.57 -10.96 2.65
CA GLU A 162 5.30 -10.53 3.23
C GLU A 162 4.25 -10.22 2.15
N ALA A 163 4.66 -9.58 1.05
CA ALA A 163 3.77 -9.27 -0.07
C ALA A 163 3.28 -10.53 -0.81
N LEU A 164 4.00 -11.65 -0.75
CA LEU A 164 3.53 -12.93 -1.26
C LEU A 164 2.35 -13.51 -0.46
N LYS A 165 2.15 -13.07 0.79
CA LYS A 165 1.00 -13.49 1.60
C LYS A 165 -0.24 -12.79 1.06
N THR A 166 -1.19 -13.57 0.55
CA THR A 166 -2.44 -13.04 -0.01
C THR A 166 -3.54 -12.96 1.03
N SER A 167 -4.31 -11.86 0.98
CA SER A 167 -5.64 -11.81 1.60
C SER A 167 -6.68 -11.94 0.49
N ARG A 168 -7.63 -12.87 0.64
CA ARG A 168 -8.62 -13.20 -0.41
C ARG A 168 -9.59 -12.05 -0.73
N ILE A 169 -9.64 -11.00 0.10
CA ILE A 169 -10.71 -10.00 0.12
C ILE A 169 -10.38 -8.77 -0.74
N GLN A 170 -9.10 -8.45 -0.97
CA GLN A 170 -8.67 -7.20 -1.61
C GLN A 170 -7.62 -7.44 -2.70
N MET A 171 -8.01 -8.12 -3.79
CA MET A 171 -7.09 -8.49 -4.90
C MET A 171 -6.37 -7.28 -5.50
N ASP A 172 -7.09 -6.21 -5.84
CA ASP A 172 -6.51 -5.04 -6.50
C ASP A 172 -5.52 -4.28 -5.58
N ALA A 173 -5.86 -4.14 -4.28
CA ALA A 173 -4.97 -3.53 -3.30
C ALA A 173 -3.73 -4.40 -3.02
N TRP A 174 -3.92 -5.71 -2.91
CA TRP A 174 -2.81 -6.66 -2.78
C TRP A 174 -1.89 -6.59 -4.01
N LEU A 175 -2.44 -6.58 -5.22
CA LEU A 175 -1.67 -6.58 -6.45
C LEU A 175 -0.85 -5.30 -6.62
N SER A 176 -1.39 -4.14 -6.20
CA SER A 176 -0.63 -2.88 -6.17
C SER A 176 0.53 -2.93 -5.17
N ARG A 177 0.32 -3.50 -3.98
CA ARG A 177 1.37 -3.68 -2.97
C ARG A 177 2.45 -4.65 -3.46
N TYR A 178 2.05 -5.83 -3.94
CA TYR A 178 2.95 -6.84 -4.50
C TYR A 178 3.78 -6.27 -5.64
N TRP A 179 3.14 -5.59 -6.59
CA TRP A 179 3.84 -5.05 -7.75
C TRP A 179 4.88 -4.00 -7.35
N GLY A 180 4.55 -3.09 -6.43
CA GLY A 180 5.50 -2.08 -5.96
C GLY A 180 6.72 -2.68 -5.27
N VAL A 181 6.54 -3.75 -4.48
CA VAL A 181 7.67 -4.44 -3.83
C VAL A 181 8.47 -5.29 -4.83
N TYR A 182 7.81 -5.92 -5.81
CA TYR A 182 8.48 -6.69 -6.85
C TYR A 182 9.40 -5.82 -7.70
N THR A 183 8.95 -4.63 -8.13
CA THR A 183 9.77 -3.71 -8.91
C THR A 183 11.00 -3.22 -8.13
N GLU A 184 10.85 -3.00 -6.83
CA GLU A 184 11.97 -2.63 -5.96
C GLU A 184 12.96 -3.80 -5.79
N ALA A 185 12.46 -5.03 -5.68
CA ALA A 185 13.30 -6.22 -5.64
C ALA A 185 14.05 -6.45 -6.95
N GLU A 186 13.44 -6.14 -8.10
CA GLU A 186 14.03 -6.23 -9.44
C GLU A 186 15.15 -5.20 -9.63
N GLU A 187 14.93 -3.96 -9.19
CA GLU A 187 15.94 -2.90 -9.20
C GLU A 187 17.18 -3.29 -8.37
N LEU A 188 16.96 -3.93 -7.22
CA LEU A 188 18.04 -4.40 -6.33
C LEU A 188 18.62 -5.76 -6.72
N GLN A 189 18.13 -6.38 -7.79
CA GLN A 189 18.55 -7.70 -8.27
C GLN A 189 18.54 -8.77 -7.15
N ILE A 190 17.49 -8.79 -6.34
CA ILE A 190 17.41 -9.70 -5.19
C ILE A 190 17.39 -11.16 -5.70
N PRO A 191 18.26 -12.05 -5.19
CA PRO A 191 18.32 -13.44 -5.64
C PRO A 191 16.99 -14.21 -5.52
N ALA A 192 16.15 -13.84 -4.55
CA ALA A 192 14.85 -14.46 -4.30
C ALA A 192 13.86 -14.36 -5.47
N ILE A 193 14.00 -13.36 -6.35
CA ILE A 193 13.14 -13.20 -7.54
C ILE A 193 13.85 -13.57 -8.84
N ALA A 194 15.13 -13.92 -8.78
CA ALA A 194 15.94 -14.19 -9.96
C ALA A 194 15.47 -15.44 -10.70
N GLY A 195 15.79 -15.49 -12.00
CA GLY A 195 15.42 -16.61 -12.86
C GLY A 195 13.91 -16.85 -12.85
N TYR A 196 13.51 -18.10 -12.60
CA TYR A 196 12.11 -18.53 -12.62
C TYR A 196 11.34 -18.23 -11.33
N HIS A 197 12.03 -17.79 -10.26
CA HIS A 197 11.41 -17.64 -8.94
C HIS A 197 10.31 -16.57 -8.95
N GLY A 198 10.55 -15.41 -9.57
CA GLY A 198 9.56 -14.33 -9.65
C GLY A 198 8.25 -14.76 -10.33
N HIS A 199 8.32 -15.55 -11.40
CA HIS A 199 7.14 -16.08 -12.08
C HIS A 199 6.37 -17.07 -11.19
N LEU A 200 7.08 -18.04 -10.60
CA LEU A 200 6.48 -19.08 -9.79
C LEU A 200 5.84 -18.52 -8.51
N ASP A 201 6.51 -17.57 -7.86
CA ASP A 201 6.01 -16.90 -6.67
C ASP A 201 4.73 -16.10 -6.95
N PHE A 202 4.72 -15.31 -8.03
CA PHE A 202 3.52 -14.60 -8.46
C PHE A 202 2.36 -15.57 -8.71
N LEU A 203 2.62 -16.64 -9.48
CA LEU A 203 1.61 -17.63 -9.85
C LEU A 203 1.07 -18.40 -8.64
N LYS A 204 1.94 -18.72 -7.67
CA LYS A 204 1.56 -19.33 -6.40
C LYS A 204 0.69 -18.37 -5.58
N ALA A 205 1.02 -17.09 -5.52
CA ALA A 205 0.23 -16.11 -4.79
C ALA A 205 -1.16 -15.92 -5.41
N VAL A 206 -1.26 -15.77 -6.74
CA VAL A 206 -2.55 -15.56 -7.42
C VAL A 206 -3.47 -16.79 -7.42
N ASN A 207 -2.95 -17.97 -7.06
CA ASN A 207 -3.76 -19.17 -6.86
C ASN A 207 -4.93 -18.94 -5.89
N ALA A 208 -4.72 -18.11 -4.87
CA ALA A 208 -5.76 -17.76 -3.90
C ALA A 208 -6.95 -16.99 -4.51
N PHE A 209 -6.74 -16.30 -5.65
CA PHE A 209 -7.75 -15.52 -6.35
C PHE A 209 -8.32 -16.27 -7.56
N SER A 210 -7.46 -16.96 -8.33
CA SER A 210 -7.85 -17.74 -9.49
C SER A 210 -6.95 -18.99 -9.63
N PRO A 211 -7.41 -20.14 -9.12
CA PRO A 211 -6.67 -21.40 -9.25
C PRO A 211 -6.48 -21.82 -10.72
N ASP A 212 -7.50 -21.60 -11.56
CA ASP A 212 -7.51 -21.95 -12.99
C ASP A 212 -6.39 -21.25 -13.78
N PHE A 213 -6.29 -19.93 -13.62
CA PHE A 213 -5.23 -19.13 -14.22
C PHE A 213 -3.85 -19.55 -13.70
N SER A 214 -3.72 -19.67 -12.37
CA SER A 214 -2.48 -20.03 -11.70
C SER A 214 -1.92 -21.35 -12.22
N VAL A 215 -2.74 -22.40 -12.27
CA VAL A 215 -2.32 -23.74 -12.71
C VAL A 215 -1.89 -23.74 -14.18
N THR A 216 -2.69 -23.12 -15.06
CA THR A 216 -2.41 -23.08 -16.51
C THR A 216 -1.10 -22.37 -16.81
N GLN A 217 -0.90 -21.19 -16.22
CA GLN A 217 0.33 -20.42 -16.43
C GLN A 217 1.54 -21.08 -15.75
N THR A 218 1.36 -21.71 -14.59
CA THR A 218 2.44 -22.46 -13.91
C THR A 218 2.92 -23.62 -14.76
N ALA A 219 2.02 -24.34 -15.44
CA ALA A 219 2.40 -25.42 -16.35
C ALA A 219 3.26 -24.91 -17.53
N ALA A 220 2.91 -23.76 -18.10
CA ALA A 220 3.69 -23.14 -19.17
C ALA A 220 5.11 -22.74 -18.72
N VAL A 221 5.22 -22.11 -17.55
CA VAL A 221 6.51 -21.72 -16.95
C VAL A 221 7.37 -22.94 -16.63
N LYS A 222 6.78 -23.97 -15.99
CA LYS A 222 7.48 -25.21 -15.66
C LYS A 222 7.96 -25.95 -16.91
N LYS A 223 7.14 -25.99 -17.96
CA LYS A 223 7.55 -26.59 -19.24
C LYS A 223 8.81 -25.91 -19.79
N ALA A 224 8.82 -24.57 -19.85
CA ALA A 224 10.00 -23.83 -20.30
C ALA A 224 11.23 -24.08 -19.41
N MET A 225 11.05 -24.14 -18.09
CA MET A 225 12.10 -24.47 -17.13
C MET A 225 12.71 -25.87 -17.37
N PHE A 226 11.87 -26.90 -17.57
CA PHE A 226 12.35 -28.27 -17.80
C PHE A 226 12.92 -28.47 -19.21
N ASP A 227 12.42 -27.72 -20.20
CA ASP A 227 12.95 -27.70 -21.57
C ASP A 227 14.31 -26.95 -21.66
N GLY A 228 14.82 -26.41 -20.55
CA GLY A 228 16.11 -25.70 -20.50
C GLY A 228 16.11 -24.34 -21.20
N LYS A 229 14.93 -23.75 -21.40
CA LYS A 229 14.80 -22.44 -22.05
C LYS A 229 15.35 -21.34 -21.16
N ASP A 230 15.72 -20.21 -21.77
CA ASP A 230 16.07 -19.03 -21.01
C ASP A 230 14.81 -18.32 -20.47
N VAL A 231 14.91 -17.73 -19.27
CA VAL A 231 13.80 -16.98 -18.65
C VAL A 231 13.34 -15.81 -19.52
N ASN A 232 14.25 -15.22 -20.31
CA ASN A 232 13.93 -14.11 -21.22
C ASN A 232 13.05 -14.55 -22.41
N GLU A 233 12.94 -15.85 -22.69
CA GLU A 233 12.01 -16.38 -23.69
C GLU A 233 10.56 -16.42 -23.15
N LEU A 234 10.38 -16.36 -21.84
CA LEU A 234 9.06 -16.27 -21.21
C LEU A 234 8.58 -14.82 -21.18
N PRO A 235 7.24 -14.60 -21.13
CA PRO A 235 6.70 -13.31 -20.77
C PRO A 235 7.28 -12.87 -19.43
N SER A 236 7.79 -11.64 -19.34
CA SER A 236 8.25 -11.08 -18.07
C SER A 236 7.14 -11.11 -17.01
N VAL A 237 7.52 -11.11 -15.73
CA VAL A 237 6.53 -11.07 -14.62
C VAL A 237 5.60 -9.86 -14.76
N GLN A 238 6.08 -8.73 -15.26
CA GLN A 238 5.23 -7.58 -15.59
C GLN A 238 4.14 -7.91 -16.61
N LYS A 239 4.48 -8.60 -17.70
CA LYS A 239 3.50 -9.04 -18.71
C LYS A 239 2.51 -10.02 -18.10
N LEU A 240 2.98 -10.93 -17.24
CA LEU A 240 2.13 -11.89 -16.53
C LEU A 240 1.16 -11.22 -15.56
N VAL A 241 1.61 -10.20 -14.82
CA VAL A 241 0.77 -9.36 -13.93
C VAL A 241 -0.30 -8.62 -14.75
N LYS A 242 0.07 -8.02 -15.89
CA LYS A 242 -0.89 -7.37 -16.80
C LYS A 242 -1.91 -8.37 -17.33
N HIS A 243 -1.48 -9.55 -17.75
CA HIS A 243 -2.35 -10.62 -18.23
C HIS A 243 -3.34 -11.05 -17.14
N PHE A 244 -2.88 -11.25 -15.91
CA PHE A 244 -3.74 -11.58 -14.78
C PHE A 244 -4.79 -10.48 -14.51
N ARG A 245 -4.40 -9.19 -14.54
CA ARG A 245 -5.35 -8.06 -14.39
C ARG A 245 -6.45 -8.10 -15.45
N SER A 246 -6.07 -8.31 -16.72
CA SER A 246 -7.03 -8.40 -17.82
C SER A 246 -7.95 -9.61 -17.68
N TYR A 247 -7.41 -10.77 -17.32
CA TYR A 247 -8.18 -11.99 -17.06
C TYR A 247 -9.20 -11.79 -15.94
N MET A 248 -8.81 -11.17 -14.83
CA MET A 248 -9.71 -10.89 -13.71
C MET A 248 -10.80 -9.86 -14.08
N ARG A 249 -10.47 -8.85 -14.89
CA ARG A 249 -11.46 -7.88 -15.41
C ARG A 249 -12.49 -8.56 -16.32
N LEU A 250 -12.05 -9.44 -17.21
CA LEU A 250 -12.93 -10.19 -18.10
C LEU A 250 -13.89 -11.08 -17.31
N ARG A 251 -13.40 -11.82 -16.31
CA ARG A 251 -14.26 -12.65 -15.46
C ARG A 251 -15.27 -11.85 -14.64
N LYS A 252 -14.88 -10.67 -14.15
CA LYS A 252 -15.81 -9.74 -13.49
C LYS A 252 -16.91 -9.28 -14.47
N ALA A 253 -16.56 -8.95 -15.72
CA ALA A 253 -17.52 -8.56 -16.75
C ALA A 253 -18.49 -9.70 -17.14
N GLN A 254 -18.05 -10.95 -17.04
CA GLN A 254 -18.87 -12.14 -17.27
C GLN A 254 -19.83 -12.48 -16.11
N GLY A 255 -19.92 -11.63 -15.07
CA GLY A 255 -20.88 -11.81 -13.98
C GLY A 255 -20.49 -12.87 -12.94
N LEU A 256 -19.26 -13.38 -12.96
CA LEU A 256 -18.79 -14.33 -11.95
C LEU A 256 -18.63 -13.63 -10.59
N THR A 257 -19.37 -14.08 -9.58
CA THR A 257 -19.26 -13.56 -8.21
C THR A 257 -17.87 -13.83 -7.62
N ALA A 258 -17.39 -13.02 -6.66
CA ALA A 258 -16.09 -13.21 -6.00
C ALA A 258 -15.86 -14.64 -5.47
N ARG A 259 -16.92 -15.32 -5.04
CA ARG A 259 -16.89 -16.72 -4.58
C ARG A 259 -16.75 -17.74 -5.72
N GLN A 260 -17.34 -17.46 -6.88
CA GLN A 260 -17.14 -18.22 -8.12
C GLN A 260 -15.78 -17.90 -8.78
N LEU A 261 -15.21 -16.72 -8.52
CA LEU A 261 -13.86 -16.37 -8.99
C LEU A 261 -12.78 -17.22 -8.32
N SER A 262 -12.88 -17.45 -7.00
CA SER A 262 -11.91 -18.24 -6.22
C SER A 262 -12.09 -19.76 -6.30
N ARG A 263 -13.26 -20.24 -6.75
CA ARG A 263 -13.49 -21.67 -7.01
C ARG A 263 -13.18 -21.91 -8.50
N GLY A 264 -12.14 -22.69 -8.79
CA GLY A 264 -11.73 -22.99 -10.16
C GLY A 264 -12.90 -23.43 -11.06
N THR A 265 -12.83 -23.06 -12.32
CA THR A 265 -13.81 -23.30 -13.39
C THR A 265 -13.78 -24.76 -13.88
N LEU A 266 -14.04 -25.71 -12.97
CA LEU A 266 -14.27 -27.12 -13.34
C LEU A 266 -15.74 -27.52 -13.26
N GLY A 267 -16.65 -26.58 -13.53
CA GLY A 267 -18.09 -26.82 -13.41
C GLY A 267 -18.97 -25.80 -14.13
N VAL A 268 -18.54 -25.29 -15.29
CA VAL A 268 -19.48 -24.70 -16.24
C VAL A 268 -19.84 -25.82 -17.21
N THR A 269 -20.95 -26.49 -16.98
CA THR A 269 -21.55 -27.37 -17.98
C THR A 269 -21.85 -26.50 -19.20
N LEU A 270 -21.18 -26.81 -20.32
CA LEU A 270 -21.56 -26.32 -21.63
C LEU A 270 -22.91 -26.99 -21.95
N ASN A 271 -23.97 -26.32 -21.49
CA ASN A 271 -25.40 -26.47 -21.74
C ASN A 271 -26.09 -26.02 -20.45
N GLY A 272 -26.74 -24.86 -20.49
CA GLY A 272 -27.33 -24.19 -19.34
C GLY A 272 -28.55 -24.91 -18.77
N GLU A 273 -28.36 -26.10 -18.22
CA GLU A 273 -29.35 -26.81 -17.42
C GLU A 273 -28.79 -26.98 -16.00
N THR A 274 -29.45 -26.31 -15.06
CA THR A 274 -29.27 -26.59 -13.63
C THR A 274 -29.91 -27.96 -13.33
N PRO A 275 -29.24 -28.90 -12.66
CA PRO A 275 -29.92 -30.11 -12.21
C PRO A 275 -30.82 -29.73 -11.03
N ASN A 276 -32.12 -29.62 -11.32
CA ASN A 276 -33.15 -29.73 -10.29
C ASN A 276 -33.00 -31.09 -9.62
N GLN A 277 -32.55 -31.10 -8.37
CA GLN A 277 -32.54 -32.29 -7.54
C GLN A 277 -33.98 -32.62 -7.14
N THR A 278 -34.61 -33.48 -7.95
CA THR A 278 -35.76 -34.29 -7.53
C THR A 278 -35.59 -35.63 -8.21
N GLY A 279 -35.30 -36.67 -7.43
CA GLY A 279 -35.15 -38.03 -7.96
C GLY A 279 -34.37 -38.95 -7.03
N SER A 280 -35.10 -39.64 -6.17
CA SER A 280 -34.66 -40.81 -5.40
C SER A 280 -33.93 -41.84 -6.27
N SER A 281 -32.88 -42.47 -5.75
CA SER A 281 -32.55 -43.88 -6.04
C SER A 281 -31.54 -44.45 -5.03
N GLN A 282 -31.85 -45.68 -4.62
CA GLN A 282 -31.15 -46.56 -3.68
C GLN A 282 -29.91 -47.23 -4.28
N GLY A 283 -29.03 -47.73 -3.40
CA GLY A 283 -28.01 -48.77 -3.66
C GLY A 283 -26.74 -48.25 -4.35
N TYR A 284 -25.50 -48.63 -4.04
CA TYR A 284 -24.97 -49.88 -3.48
C TYR A 284 -23.64 -49.62 -2.76
N SER A 285 -23.31 -50.47 -1.81
CA SER A 285 -22.12 -50.46 -0.94
C SER A 285 -20.85 -51.05 -1.60
N GLN A 286 -19.67 -50.54 -1.23
CA GLN A 286 -18.42 -51.27 -0.92
C GLN A 286 -17.38 -50.23 -0.44
N GLY A 287 -16.91 -50.24 0.81
CA GLY A 287 -15.80 -51.07 1.35
C GLY A 287 -14.45 -50.45 0.93
N SER A 288 -13.55 -49.93 1.78
CA SER A 288 -13.02 -50.48 3.03
C SER A 288 -12.20 -49.46 3.85
N SER A 289 -12.34 -49.60 5.17
CA SER A 289 -11.33 -49.60 6.26
C SER A 289 -10.31 -48.47 6.50
N ASN A 290 -10.61 -47.70 7.56
CA ASN A 290 -9.81 -47.38 8.75
C ASN A 290 -8.27 -47.51 8.74
N ASN A 291 -7.62 -46.43 9.18
CA ASN A 291 -6.67 -46.50 10.28
C ASN A 291 -6.67 -45.22 11.13
N ASN A 292 -6.92 -45.38 12.42
CA ASN A 292 -6.77 -44.36 13.46
C ASN A 292 -5.33 -44.36 13.98
N ASN A 293 -4.71 -43.19 14.20
CA ASN A 293 -4.43 -42.73 15.56
C ASN A 293 -3.71 -41.38 15.62
N SER A 294 -4.31 -40.51 16.45
CA SER A 294 -3.73 -39.54 17.38
C SER A 294 -2.68 -38.52 16.90
N ARG A 295 -3.07 -37.23 16.91
CA ARG A 295 -2.71 -36.26 17.97
C ARG A 295 -3.45 -34.94 17.72
N ARG A 296 -4.39 -34.58 18.60
CA ARG A 296 -5.14 -33.32 18.61
C ARG A 296 -4.64 -32.42 19.74
N ASN A 297 -4.19 -31.23 19.38
CA ASN A 297 -4.24 -29.96 20.14
C ASN A 297 -3.79 -28.86 19.16
N SER A 298 -4.39 -27.68 18.99
CA SER A 298 -5.60 -27.04 19.50
C SER A 298 -5.95 -25.90 18.50
N ASN A 299 -7.12 -25.27 18.67
CA ASN A 299 -7.49 -23.95 18.12
C ASN A 299 -7.84 -23.84 16.63
N GLN A 300 -9.07 -24.24 16.30
CA GLN A 300 -9.85 -23.56 15.26
C GLN A 300 -11.28 -23.33 15.73
N ASN A 301 -11.54 -22.07 16.08
CA ASN A 301 -12.85 -21.49 16.29
C ASN A 301 -13.30 -20.89 14.95
N GLY A 302 -14.55 -21.13 14.55
CA GLY A 302 -15.23 -20.39 13.47
C GLY A 302 -15.32 -21.07 12.10
N ASN A 303 -16.26 -22.01 11.95
CA ASN A 303 -17.20 -22.19 10.81
C ASN A 303 -17.74 -23.63 10.74
N ARG A 304 -18.47 -24.03 11.76
CA ARG A 304 -19.52 -25.04 11.60
C ARG A 304 -20.83 -24.29 11.84
N HIS A 305 -21.93 -24.71 11.22
CA HIS A 305 -23.32 -24.23 11.39
C HIS A 305 -23.95 -23.51 10.18
N ALA A 306 -23.55 -23.82 8.94
CA ALA A 306 -24.37 -23.48 7.77
C ALA A 306 -25.50 -24.50 7.51
N ASN A 307 -25.78 -25.44 8.42
CA ASN A 307 -26.85 -26.43 8.26
C ASN A 307 -27.37 -26.91 9.62
N ARG A 308 -27.89 -25.99 10.45
CA ARG A 308 -28.59 -26.36 11.69
C ARG A 308 -30.09 -26.24 11.47
N GLU A 309 -30.76 -27.38 11.44
CA GLU A 309 -32.21 -27.47 11.55
C GLU A 309 -32.66 -26.83 12.88
N CYS A 310 -33.72 -26.03 12.84
CA CYS A 310 -34.34 -25.47 14.02
C CYS A 310 -35.03 -26.58 14.84
N LEU A 311 -35.38 -26.27 16.09
CA LEU A 311 -36.12 -27.17 16.97
C LEU A 311 -37.48 -27.62 16.39
N CYS A 312 -38.08 -26.80 15.51
CA CYS A 312 -39.30 -27.11 14.78
C CYS A 312 -39.08 -27.93 13.50
N GLY A 313 -37.86 -28.40 13.22
CA GLY A 313 -37.53 -29.28 12.08
C GLY A 313 -37.28 -28.56 10.75
N VAL A 314 -37.45 -27.23 10.68
CA VAL A 314 -37.21 -26.43 9.47
C VAL A 314 -35.86 -25.71 9.57
N VAL A 315 -35.19 -25.50 8.44
CA VAL A 315 -33.89 -24.81 8.40
C VAL A 315 -34.07 -23.28 8.46
N HIS A 316 -34.00 -22.74 9.67
CA HIS A 316 -33.89 -21.29 9.92
C HIS A 316 -33.27 -21.02 11.29
N LEU A 317 -32.88 -19.77 11.54
CA LEU A 317 -32.41 -19.30 12.85
C LEU A 317 -33.56 -19.30 13.86
N PHE A 318 -33.24 -19.41 15.16
CA PHE A 318 -34.26 -19.39 16.22
C PHE A 318 -35.09 -18.10 16.24
N GLY A 319 -34.47 -16.96 15.89
CA GLY A 319 -35.17 -15.66 15.80
C GLY A 319 -36.27 -15.64 14.73
N GLY A 320 -36.13 -16.43 13.66
CA GLY A 320 -37.12 -16.55 12.57
C GLY A 320 -38.11 -17.70 12.75
N CYS A 321 -38.17 -18.32 13.94
CA CYS A 321 -39.05 -19.46 14.20
C CYS A 321 -40.38 -19.01 14.82
N PRO A 322 -41.55 -19.22 14.18
CA PRO A 322 -42.87 -18.89 14.74
C PRO A 322 -43.23 -19.68 16.01
N TYR A 323 -42.63 -20.87 16.19
CA TYR A 323 -42.80 -21.69 17.39
C TYR A 323 -41.95 -21.17 18.57
N ILE A 324 -40.80 -20.53 18.32
CA ILE A 324 -39.95 -20.02 19.40
C ILE A 324 -40.28 -18.55 19.72
N CYS A 325 -40.56 -17.75 18.70
CA CYS A 325 -40.76 -16.31 18.77
C CYS A 325 -42.19 -15.94 18.34
N PRO A 326 -43.06 -15.52 19.27
CA PRO A 326 -44.45 -15.18 18.92
C PRO A 326 -44.60 -13.99 17.97
N SER A 327 -43.63 -13.08 17.94
CA SER A 327 -43.64 -11.85 17.14
C SER A 327 -43.39 -12.05 15.64
N VAL A 328 -42.86 -13.22 15.24
CA VAL A 328 -42.62 -13.55 13.82
C VAL A 328 -43.72 -14.44 13.23
N ARG A 329 -44.85 -14.59 13.93
CA ARG A 329 -46.00 -15.36 13.46
C ARG A 329 -46.70 -14.60 12.33
N PRO A 330 -46.86 -15.19 11.14
CA PRO A 330 -47.64 -14.59 10.06
C PRO A 330 -49.12 -14.39 10.44
N ASP A 331 -49.80 -13.47 9.77
CA ASP A 331 -51.24 -13.26 9.97
C ASP A 331 -52.03 -14.52 9.61
N GLY A 332 -52.93 -14.95 10.51
CA GLY A 332 -53.69 -16.20 10.36
C GLY A 332 -52.94 -17.48 10.77
N TRP A 333 -51.77 -17.36 11.39
CA TRP A 333 -50.98 -18.52 11.82
C TRP A 333 -51.71 -19.36 12.88
N THR A 334 -51.91 -20.64 12.57
CA THR A 334 -52.47 -21.63 13.48
C THR A 334 -51.36 -22.56 13.96
N GLU A 335 -51.30 -22.77 15.27
CA GLU A 335 -50.27 -23.59 15.90
C GLU A 335 -50.54 -25.09 15.71
N ASP A 336 -49.55 -25.83 15.22
CA ASP A 336 -49.59 -27.29 15.25
C ASP A 336 -49.22 -27.77 16.67
N PRO A 337 -50.16 -28.41 17.40
CA PRO A 337 -49.93 -28.85 18.77
C PRO A 337 -48.83 -29.93 18.87
N GLU A 338 -48.60 -30.71 17.81
CA GLU A 338 -47.57 -31.76 17.79
C GLU A 338 -46.17 -31.15 17.69
N ILE A 339 -45.98 -30.16 16.82
CA ILE A 339 -44.72 -29.43 16.67
C ILE A 339 -44.43 -28.59 17.91
N ARG A 340 -45.45 -27.96 18.51
CA ARG A 340 -45.32 -27.24 19.78
C ARG A 340 -44.79 -28.15 20.89
N LYS A 341 -45.38 -29.33 21.07
CA LYS A 341 -44.94 -30.30 22.07
C LYS A 341 -43.50 -30.75 21.85
N GLN A 342 -43.10 -31.01 20.60
CA GLN A 342 -41.72 -31.39 20.26
C GLN A 342 -40.71 -30.27 20.55
N VAL A 343 -41.06 -29.01 20.23
CA VAL A 343 -40.20 -27.85 20.50
C VAL A 343 -40.02 -27.68 22.01
N ASP A 344 -41.09 -27.75 22.78
CA ASP A 344 -41.04 -27.58 24.24
C ASP A 344 -40.26 -28.71 24.92
N GLU A 345 -40.43 -29.95 24.47
CA GLU A 345 -39.66 -31.11 24.97
C GLU A 345 -38.17 -30.98 24.64
N ARG A 346 -37.82 -30.53 23.43
CA ARG A 346 -36.43 -30.29 23.03
C ARG A 346 -35.80 -29.12 23.79
N ILE A 347 -36.58 -28.10 24.16
CA ILE A 347 -36.12 -27.01 25.03
C ILE A 347 -35.90 -27.54 26.45
N ALA A 348 -36.83 -28.33 26.99
CA ALA A 348 -36.74 -28.89 28.34
C ALA A 348 -35.52 -29.82 28.50
N ASN A 349 -35.31 -30.71 27.53
CA ASN A 349 -34.20 -31.67 27.49
C ASN A 349 -32.89 -31.05 26.96
N GLY A 350 -32.92 -29.78 26.56
CA GLY A 350 -31.79 -29.04 26.00
C GLY A 350 -30.73 -28.65 27.03
N THR A 351 -29.49 -28.49 26.54
CA THR A 351 -28.37 -27.97 27.35
C THR A 351 -28.62 -26.52 27.80
N PHE A 352 -27.95 -26.09 28.88
CA PHE A 352 -28.06 -24.72 29.39
C PHE A 352 -27.78 -23.65 28.31
N ALA A 353 -26.82 -23.93 27.41
CA ALA A 353 -26.51 -23.07 26.28
C ALA A 353 -27.67 -22.93 25.27
N LEU A 354 -28.39 -24.02 24.98
CA LEU A 354 -29.56 -24.00 24.10
C LEU A 354 -30.70 -23.16 24.73
N LYS A 355 -30.98 -23.37 26.01
CA LYS A 355 -31.99 -22.59 26.77
C LYS A 355 -31.67 -21.10 26.76
N ARG A 356 -30.38 -20.73 26.90
CA ARG A 356 -29.93 -19.33 26.83
C ARG A 356 -30.08 -18.74 25.42
N ALA A 357 -29.75 -19.49 24.38
CA ALA A 357 -29.90 -19.06 22.99
C ALA A 357 -31.37 -18.83 22.60
N VAL A 358 -32.27 -19.71 23.04
CA VAL A 358 -33.72 -19.55 22.85
C VAL A 358 -34.25 -18.29 23.54
N LYS A 359 -33.84 -18.04 24.80
CA LYS A 359 -34.23 -16.82 25.52
C LYS A 359 -33.72 -15.53 24.87
N LEU A 360 -32.51 -15.55 24.29
CA LEU A 360 -31.97 -14.41 23.55
C LEU A 360 -32.76 -14.15 22.26
N ALA A 361 -33.06 -15.19 21.49
CA ALA A 361 -33.86 -15.08 20.28
C ALA A 361 -35.28 -14.55 20.55
N GLN A 362 -35.90 -14.94 21.66
CA GLN A 362 -37.19 -14.41 22.12
C GLN A 362 -37.13 -12.94 22.55
N LYS A 363 -35.96 -12.47 22.99
CA LYS A 363 -35.76 -11.07 23.42
C LYS A 363 -35.44 -10.15 22.25
N GLU A 364 -34.67 -10.63 21.27
CA GLU A 364 -34.30 -9.87 20.06
C GLU A 364 -35.46 -9.78 19.05
N SER A 365 -36.47 -10.63 19.17
CA SER A 365 -37.66 -10.62 18.33
C SER A 365 -38.83 -9.83 18.96
N LYS A 366 -38.73 -9.39 20.22
CA LYS A 366 -39.64 -8.41 20.82
C LYS A 366 -39.24 -7.00 20.43
#